data_AF-A0A928WRN4-F1
#
_entry.id   AF-A0A928WRN4-F1
#
_cell.length_a   1.000
_cell.length_b   1.000
_cell.length_c   1.000
_cell.angle_alpha   90.00
_cell.angle_beta   90.00
_cell.angle_gamma   90.00
#
_symmetry.space_group_name_H-M   'P 1'
#
loop_
_entity.id
_entity.type
_entity.pdbx_description
1 polymer ?
#
loop_
_entity_poly.entity_id
_entity_poly.type
_entity_poly.pdbx_seq_one_letter_code
_entity_poly.pdbx_strand_id
1 'polypeptide(L)'
;MQVTITIPRGWGYPRFTFGQRTKQGIVVGIEYIPSDSLIGKEGGSGWQYGLLPDKNSKDIIYLTENQIQQLSPKESEEEILDEIDAYLNEVAILQAQLGEKLDIRTPFGDVQQTTSKPVQTKSISRRSAA
;
A
#
# COMPACT_ATOMS: atom_id res chain seq x y z
N MET A 1 -2.45 -22.10 -12.47
CA MET A 1 -2.96 -21.60 -13.76
C MET A 1 -2.28 -20.26 -14.01
N GLN A 2 -1.51 -20.11 -15.09
CA GLN A 2 -0.89 -18.82 -15.41
C GLN A 2 -1.97 -17.96 -16.05
N VAL A 3 -2.33 -16.83 -15.43
CA VAL A 3 -3.30 -15.90 -16.02
C VAL A 3 -2.60 -15.16 -17.15
N THR A 4 -2.88 -15.54 -18.40
CA THR A 4 -2.36 -14.85 -19.58
C THR A 4 -3.35 -13.78 -20.00
N ILE A 5 -3.02 -12.52 -19.69
CA ILE A 5 -3.77 -11.37 -20.20
C ILE A 5 -3.32 -11.15 -21.65
N THR A 6 -4.25 -11.22 -22.60
CA THR A 6 -3.96 -10.91 -24.00
C THR A 6 -4.31 -9.45 -24.25
N ILE A 7 -3.30 -8.64 -24.56
CA ILE A 7 -3.48 -7.22 -24.88
C ILE A 7 -3.83 -7.08 -26.38
N PRO A 8 -4.89 -6.33 -26.74
CA PRO A 8 -5.23 -6.07 -28.14
C PRO A 8 -4.07 -5.55 -28.97
N ARG A 9 -4.01 -5.96 -30.25
CA ARG A 9 -2.97 -5.50 -31.18
C ARG A 9 -3.03 -3.99 -31.33
N GLY A 10 -1.88 -3.33 -31.22
CA GLY A 10 -1.75 -1.88 -31.32
C GLY A 10 -1.77 -1.16 -29.96
N TRP A 11 -2.16 -1.83 -28.88
CA TRP A 11 -1.98 -1.29 -27.54
C TRP A 11 -0.54 -1.59 -27.10
N GLY A 12 0.15 -0.57 -26.56
CA GLY A 12 1.43 -0.79 -25.89
C GLY A 12 1.24 -1.68 -24.65
N TYR A 13 2.30 -2.31 -24.15
CA TYR A 13 2.23 -2.98 -22.85
C TYR A 13 2.17 -1.95 -21.72
N PRO A 14 1.38 -2.18 -20.65
CA PRO A 14 1.36 -1.28 -19.51
C PRO A 14 2.72 -1.27 -18.84
N ARG A 15 3.22 -0.08 -18.52
CA ARG A 15 4.49 0.10 -17.81
C ARG A 15 4.45 -0.40 -16.37
N PHE A 16 3.31 -0.27 -15.69
CA PHE A 16 3.13 -0.70 -14.31
C PHE A 16 2.15 -1.86 -14.20
N THR A 17 2.29 -2.66 -13.14
CA THR A 17 1.49 -3.87 -12.91
C THR A 17 0.57 -3.70 -11.71
N PHE A 18 -0.51 -4.48 -11.67
CA PHE A 18 -1.45 -4.46 -10.55
C PHE A 18 -0.73 -4.87 -9.25
N GLY A 19 -0.93 -4.13 -8.17
CA GLY A 19 -0.27 -4.33 -6.88
C GLY A 19 1.15 -3.77 -6.80
N GLN A 20 1.68 -3.18 -7.87
CA GLN A 20 3.00 -2.56 -7.85
C GLN A 20 3.00 -1.31 -6.95
N ARG A 21 4.00 -1.21 -6.07
CA ARG A 21 4.25 -0.01 -5.27
C ARG A 21 4.96 1.06 -6.11
N THR A 22 4.52 2.30 -5.96
CA THR A 22 5.07 3.48 -6.64
C THR A 22 5.15 4.64 -5.65
N LYS A 23 5.86 5.72 -6.00
CA LYS A 23 5.96 6.89 -5.11
C LYS A 23 4.62 7.57 -4.84
N GLN A 24 3.61 7.33 -5.67
CA GLN A 24 2.27 7.89 -5.56
C GLN A 24 1.27 6.93 -4.89
N GLY A 25 1.69 5.70 -4.55
CA GLY A 25 0.85 4.68 -3.94
C GLY A 25 0.91 3.33 -4.66
N ILE A 26 -0.03 2.46 -4.33
CA ILE A 26 -0.14 1.11 -4.89
C ILE A 26 -1.06 1.14 -6.10
N VAL A 27 -0.65 0.52 -7.20
CA VAL A 27 -1.50 0.37 -8.39
C VAL A 27 -2.66 -0.59 -8.08
N VAL A 28 -3.88 -0.09 -8.12
CA VAL A 28 -5.13 -0.84 -7.85
C VAL A 28 -6.09 -0.87 -9.04
N GLY A 29 -5.72 -0.22 -10.15
CA GLY A 29 -6.48 -0.25 -11.40
C GLY A 29 -5.59 0.07 -12.59
N ILE A 30 -5.85 -0.57 -13.72
CA ILE A 30 -5.16 -0.33 -14.99
C ILE A 30 -6.21 -0.30 -16.09
N GLU A 31 -6.29 0.80 -16.80
CA GLU A 31 -7.25 1.02 -17.88
C GLU A 31 -6.55 1.56 -19.13
N TYR A 32 -6.98 1.12 -20.31
CA TYR A 32 -6.51 1.67 -21.57
C TYR A 32 -7.57 2.62 -22.14
N ILE A 33 -7.22 3.89 -22.27
CA ILE A 33 -8.06 4.92 -22.89
C ILE A 33 -7.74 4.95 -24.38
N PRO A 34 -8.67 4.51 -25.26
CA PRO A 34 -8.42 4.49 -26.69
C PRO A 34 -8.50 5.91 -27.27
N SER A 35 -7.73 6.17 -28.33
CA SER A 35 -7.57 7.49 -28.93
C SER A 35 -8.80 8.01 -29.67
N ASP A 36 -9.74 7.14 -29.99
CA ASP A 36 -11.01 7.46 -30.62
C ASP A 36 -12.10 7.88 -29.62
N SER A 37 -11.92 7.58 -28.33
CA SER A 37 -12.83 8.00 -27.25
C SER A 37 -12.81 9.52 -27.04
N LEU A 38 -13.94 10.07 -26.56
CA LEU A 38 -14.03 11.49 -26.21
C LEU A 38 -13.00 11.88 -25.13
N ILE A 39 -12.82 11.02 -24.13
CA ILE A 39 -11.87 11.20 -23.05
C ILE A 39 -10.43 11.21 -23.60
N GLY A 40 -10.11 10.31 -24.53
CA GLY A 40 -8.79 10.25 -25.16
C GLY A 40 -8.48 11.47 -26.05
N LYS A 41 -9.50 12.07 -26.66
CA LYS A 41 -9.36 13.29 -27.48
C LYS A 41 -9.08 14.54 -26.65
N GLU A 42 -9.64 14.63 -25.44
CA GLU A 42 -9.50 15.80 -24.57
C GLU A 42 -8.33 15.66 -23.57
N GLY A 43 -8.11 14.46 -23.04
CA GLY A 43 -7.17 14.18 -21.95
C GLY A 43 -5.97 13.31 -22.31
N GLY A 44 -5.89 12.83 -23.57
CA GLY A 44 -4.82 11.96 -24.05
C GLY A 44 -5.18 10.47 -24.01
N SER A 45 -4.64 9.72 -24.96
CA SER A 45 -4.84 8.27 -25.09
C SER A 45 -3.69 7.46 -24.50
N GLY A 46 -3.97 6.24 -24.05
CA GLY A 46 -2.96 5.32 -23.54
C GLY A 46 -3.35 4.70 -22.20
N TRP A 47 -2.37 4.20 -21.46
CA TRP A 47 -2.61 3.61 -20.15
C TRP A 47 -2.83 4.66 -19.07
N GLN A 48 -3.91 4.47 -18.32
CA GLN A 48 -4.23 5.18 -17.09
C GLN A 48 -4.23 4.18 -15.93
N TYR A 49 -3.74 4.64 -14.78
CA TYR A 49 -3.58 3.82 -13.59
C TYR A 49 -4.35 4.45 -12.44
N GLY A 50 -5.14 3.64 -11.76
CA GLY A 50 -5.71 3.98 -10.47
C GLY A 50 -4.69 3.62 -9.39
N LEU A 51 -4.27 4.61 -8.60
CA LEU A 51 -3.36 4.43 -7.49
C LEU A 51 -4.08 4.70 -6.17
N LEU A 52 -3.79 3.86 -5.19
CA LEU A 52 -4.20 4.02 -3.81
C LEU A 52 -3.04 4.63 -3.02
N PRO A 53 -3.12 5.92 -2.60
CA PRO A 53 -1.99 6.61 -1.97
C PRO A 53 -1.59 6.03 -0.62
N ASP A 54 -2.58 5.56 0.14
CA ASP A 54 -2.41 4.92 1.44
C ASP A 54 -3.40 3.76 1.55
N LYS A 55 -3.01 2.67 2.24
CA LYS A 55 -3.86 1.47 2.39
C LYS A 55 -5.20 1.75 3.09
N ASN A 56 -5.26 2.79 3.91
CA ASN A 56 -6.46 3.22 4.62
C ASN A 56 -7.20 4.34 3.88
N SER A 57 -6.65 4.85 2.78
CA SER A 57 -7.34 5.79 1.92
C SER A 57 -8.56 5.11 1.29
N LYS A 58 -9.64 5.86 1.16
CA LYS A 58 -10.81 5.43 0.38
C LYS A 58 -10.77 5.93 -1.06
N ASP A 59 -9.89 6.90 -1.32
CA ASP A 59 -9.84 7.62 -2.58
C ASP A 59 -8.73 7.05 -3.47
N ILE A 60 -9.13 6.74 -4.71
CA ILE A 60 -8.25 6.29 -5.79
C ILE A 60 -7.92 7.49 -6.66
N ILE A 61 -6.63 7.72 -6.92
CA ILE A 61 -6.15 8.76 -7.81
C ILE A 61 -5.83 8.15 -9.17
N TYR A 62 -6.36 8.75 -10.24
CA TYR A 62 -6.09 8.30 -11.60
C TYR A 62 -4.96 9.11 -12.22
N LEU A 63 -3.85 8.45 -12.55
CA LEU A 63 -2.66 9.06 -13.16
C LEU A 63 -2.31 8.39 -14.48
N THR A 64 -1.70 9.15 -15.38
CA THR A 64 -1.11 8.65 -16.63
C THR A 64 0.30 8.10 -16.40
N GLU A 65 0.83 7.30 -17.32
CA GLU A 65 2.18 6.68 -17.21
C GLU A 65 3.31 7.66 -16.87
N ASN A 66 3.23 8.88 -17.40
CA ASN A 66 4.27 9.89 -17.23
C ASN A 66 4.24 10.57 -15.86
N GLN A 67 3.13 10.45 -15.13
CA GLN A 67 2.93 11.03 -13.81
C GLN A 67 3.34 10.08 -12.69
N ILE A 68 3.57 8.80 -13.00
CA ILE A 68 3.89 7.76 -12.03
C ILE A 68 5.41 7.57 -11.99
N GLN A 69 5.95 7.54 -10.77
CA GLN A 69 7.37 7.31 -10.53
C GLN A 69 7.56 5.96 -9.86
N GLN A 70 8.41 5.13 -10.47
CA GLN A 70 8.79 3.85 -9.90
C GLN A 70 9.61 4.07 -8.63
N LEU A 71 9.33 3.28 -7.60
CA LEU A 71 10.21 3.21 -6.43
C LEU A 71 11.52 2.55 -6.82
N SER A 72 12.63 3.07 -6.29
CA SER A 72 13.89 2.36 -6.36
C SER A 72 13.81 1.06 -5.54
N PRO A 73 14.65 0.05 -5.83
CA PRO A 73 14.68 -1.19 -5.06
C PRO A 73 14.86 -0.95 -3.55
N LYS A 74 15.69 0.03 -3.17
CA LYS A 74 15.95 0.39 -1.78
C LYS A 74 14.71 1.02 -1.10
N GLU A 75 14.05 1.96 -1.76
CA GLU A 75 12.81 2.56 -1.23
C GLU A 75 11.71 1.50 -1.09
N SER A 76 11.60 0.58 -2.06
CA SER A 76 10.64 -0.51 -1.98
C SER A 76 10.93 -1.48 -0.84
N GLU A 77 12.20 -1.73 -0.53
CA GLU A 77 12.60 -2.58 0.61
C GLU A 77 12.27 -1.90 1.94
N GLU A 78 12.59 -0.61 2.07
CA GLU A 78 12.27 0.19 3.25
C GLU A 78 10.75 0.23 3.50
N GLU A 79 9.92 0.49 2.48
CA GLU A 79 8.46 0.46 2.62
C GLU A 79 7.93 -0.92 3.07
N ILE A 80 8.51 -2.00 2.56
CA ILE A 80 8.11 -3.36 2.95
C ILE A 80 8.46 -3.63 4.42
N LEU A 81 9.65 -3.20 4.87
CA LEU A 81 10.08 -3.37 6.27
C LEU A 81 9.21 -2.55 7.22
N ASP A 82 8.95 -1.29 6.89
CA ASP A 82 8.06 -0.42 7.69
C ASP A 82 6.65 -1.00 7.80
N GLU A 83 6.14 -1.57 6.71
CA GLU A 83 4.84 -2.23 6.66
C GLU A 83 4.81 -3.50 7.52
N ILE A 84 5.88 -4.31 7.48
CA ILE A 84 6.03 -5.49 8.35
C ILE A 84 6.02 -5.05 9.82
N ASP A 85 6.81 -4.06 10.19
CA ASP A 85 6.90 -3.57 11.57
C ASP A 85 5.55 -3.04 12.08
N ALA A 86 4.81 -2.32 11.24
CA ALA A 86 3.48 -1.83 11.58
C ALA A 86 2.51 -2.98 11.88
N TYR A 87 2.49 -4.02 11.04
CA TYR A 87 1.63 -5.18 11.28
C TYR A 87 2.05 -5.99 12.50
N LEU A 88 3.34 -6.14 12.76
CA LEU A 88 3.80 -6.83 13.96
C LEU A 88 3.37 -6.11 15.24
N ASN A 89 3.41 -4.79 15.24
CA ASN A 89 2.90 -3.99 16.34
C ASN A 89 1.37 -4.14 16.52
N GLU A 90 0.61 -4.12 15.42
CA GLU A 90 -0.84 -4.33 15.46
C GLU A 90 -1.19 -5.70 16.05
N VAL A 91 -0.50 -6.76 15.62
CA VAL A 91 -0.71 -8.10 16.17
C VAL A 91 -0.39 -8.13 17.68
N ALA A 92 0.69 -7.47 18.13
CA ALA A 92 1.02 -7.41 19.55
C ALA A 92 -0.07 -6.71 20.38
N ILE A 93 -0.68 -5.65 19.86
CA ILE A 93 -1.80 -4.96 20.49
C ILE A 93 -3.02 -5.88 20.59
N LEU A 94 -3.37 -6.57 19.50
CA LEU A 94 -4.52 -7.49 19.46
C LEU A 94 -4.34 -8.68 20.41
N GLN A 95 -3.12 -9.23 20.54
CA GLN A 95 -2.83 -10.28 21.51
C GLN A 95 -3.02 -9.81 22.96
N ALA A 96 -2.57 -8.59 23.28
CA ALA A 96 -2.77 -8.01 24.59
C ALA A 96 -4.26 -7.81 24.91
N GLN A 97 -5.07 -7.45 23.91
CA GLN A 97 -6.53 -7.33 24.06
C GLN A 97 -7.21 -8.69 24.24
N LEU A 98 -6.74 -9.73 23.55
CA LEU A 98 -7.28 -11.09 23.66
C LEU A 98 -6.90 -11.76 24.99
N GLY A 99 -5.82 -11.33 25.62
CA GLY A 99 -5.29 -11.96 26.84
C GLY A 99 -4.55 -13.28 26.56
N GLU A 100 -4.29 -13.59 25.29
CA GLU A 100 -3.59 -14.80 24.85
C GLU A 100 -2.27 -14.44 24.15
N LYS A 101 -1.20 -15.14 24.50
CA LYS A 101 0.04 -15.12 23.73
C LYS A 101 -0.08 -16.13 22.60
N LEU A 102 -0.46 -15.65 21.42
CA LEU A 102 -0.41 -16.46 20.21
C LEU A 102 1.05 -16.54 19.73
N ASP A 103 1.53 -17.77 19.48
CA ASP A 103 2.83 -18.01 18.85
C ASP A 103 2.71 -17.67 17.36
N ILE A 104 3.15 -16.47 16.96
CA ILE A 104 3.02 -16.01 15.57
C ILE A 104 4.12 -16.68 14.75
N ARG A 105 3.80 -17.83 14.17
CA ARG A 105 4.65 -18.47 13.16
C ARG A 105 4.39 -17.83 11.82
N THR A 106 5.29 -16.98 11.37
CA THR A 106 5.25 -16.52 9.98
C THR A 106 5.92 -17.58 9.09
N PRO A 107 5.53 -17.73 7.81
CA PRO A 107 6.25 -18.57 6.87
C PRO A 107 7.71 -18.11 6.62
N PHE A 108 8.09 -16.95 7.18
CA PHE A 108 9.45 -16.39 7.15
C PHE A 108 10.24 -16.63 8.45
N GLY A 109 9.66 -17.33 9.44
CA GLY A 109 10.28 -17.63 10.74
C GLY A 109 9.48 -17.09 11.94
N ASP A 110 9.94 -17.43 13.14
CA ASP A 110 9.36 -16.90 14.38
C ASP A 110 9.71 -15.43 14.53
N VAL A 111 8.69 -14.58 14.63
CA VAL A 111 8.90 -13.16 14.91
C VAL A 111 9.17 -13.02 16.40
N GLN A 112 10.43 -12.73 16.77
CA GLN A 112 10.73 -12.37 18.14
C GLN A 112 10.07 -11.02 18.44
N GLN A 113 9.01 -11.06 19.26
CA GLN A 113 8.37 -9.87 19.81
C GLN A 113 9.42 -9.06 20.57
N THR A 114 9.97 -8.01 19.96
CA THR A 114 10.71 -7.01 20.70
C THR A 114 9.65 -6.17 21.41
N THR A 115 9.38 -6.53 22.68
CA THR A 115 8.57 -5.69 23.56
C THR A 115 9.31 -4.37 23.79
N SER A 116 9.17 -3.42 22.86
CA SER A 116 9.43 -2.03 23.17
C SER A 116 8.35 -1.60 24.16
N LYS A 117 8.78 -1.23 25.36
CA LYS A 117 7.89 -0.91 26.48
C LYS A 117 6.91 0.20 26.03
N PRO A 118 5.60 0.06 26.31
CA PRO A 118 4.65 1.13 26.01
C PRO A 118 5.09 2.40 26.75
N VAL A 119 5.19 3.50 26.01
CA VAL A 119 5.45 4.84 26.56
C VAL A 119 4.32 5.17 27.53
N GLN A 120 4.63 5.17 28.82
CA GLN A 120 3.70 5.60 29.87
C GLN A 120 3.37 7.08 29.65
N THR A 121 2.21 7.36 29.09
CA THR A 121 1.65 8.72 29.07
C THR A 121 1.32 9.09 30.52
N LYS A 122 2.10 10.00 31.10
CA LYS A 122 1.87 10.51 32.46
C LYS A 122 0.47 11.12 32.51
N SER A 123 -0.41 10.50 33.29
CA SER A 123 -1.73 11.06 33.62
C SER A 123 -1.56 12.40 34.32
N ILE A 124 -1.97 13.49 33.66
CA ILE A 124 -2.01 14.82 34.26
C ILE A 124 -3.15 14.80 35.29
N SER A 125 -2.79 14.75 36.57
CA SER A 125 -3.71 14.90 37.69
C SER A 125 -4.28 16.33 37.69
N ARG A 126 -5.56 16.48 37.32
CA ARG A 126 -6.30 17.72 37.58
C ARG A 126 -6.63 17.77 39.07
N ARG A 127 -5.86 18.53 39.84
CA ARG A 127 -6.29 18.99 41.16
C ARG A 127 -7.44 19.97 40.98
N SER A 128 -8.62 19.57 41.42
CA SER A 128 -9.75 20.46 41.67
C SER A 128 -9.35 21.49 42.73
N ALA A 129 -9.46 22.78 42.41
CA ALA A 129 -9.44 23.85 43.40
C ALA A 129 -10.86 24.06 43.91
N ALA A 130 -11.03 23.98 45.23
CA ALA A 130 -12.20 24.46 45.97
C ALA A 130 -11.89 25.86 46.50
#